data_AF-A0A945PCD4-F1
#
_entry.id   AF-A0A945PCD4-F1
#
_cell.length_a   1.000
_cell.length_b   1.000
_cell.length_c   1.000
_cell.angle_alpha   90.00
_cell.angle_beta   90.00
_cell.angle_gamma   90.00
#
_symmetry.space_group_name_H-M   'P 1'
#
loop_
_entity.id
_entity.type
_entity.pdbx_description
1 polymer ?
#
loop_
_entity_poly.entity_id
_entity_poly.type
_entity_poly.pdbx_seq_one_letter_code
_entity_poly.pdbx_strand_id
1 'polypeptide(L)'
;MQDQTPAGKWLADKMSTEFNRNSASIEIAHDESLNTDTGDFSISLWAHTDADMDDVLGDLVSKFDPSLRKGFNLGFHDGPGVTSTHSNNRHLYFGIDDGGEEEWIDCGQPGNSVKVSGLCVWKGDLYAGSYEGGKSETGHVYRYMGGRNWEDLGSPDKCNTVVSLAVCGDELFVGTGHYRAQGSSLEPSPNVAPGGKVFRYTGNKTWEDCGKISTDDRYTDADYNDWVKGLQGWSKDDVDTVGNLTVFDGKLYAMPYYHRGVYRYDGGTTWTFCGDPGCRLMAMGLFDGHLLGAGNEGNHQGGVYRYEGGERWSCAGRQEGVDQVYSFAAYEGKLHTGTWPEAKVFRWDGEQQWTDCGQLGAELEVMAMAVYNGSLY
;
A
#
# COMPACT_ATOMS: atom_id res chain seq x y z
N MET A 1 -34.24 -42.63 16.34
CA MET A 1 -33.09 -41.72 16.40
C MET A 1 -32.19 -42.09 15.25
N GLN A 2 -32.31 -41.39 14.12
CA GLN A 2 -31.40 -41.52 12.99
C GLN A 2 -30.15 -40.70 13.32
N ASP A 3 -29.00 -41.38 13.21
CA ASP A 3 -27.67 -40.82 13.32
C ASP A 3 -27.47 -39.81 12.16
N GLN A 4 -27.37 -38.52 12.50
CA GLN A 4 -27.13 -37.42 11.55
C GLN A 4 -25.64 -37.06 11.49
N THR A 5 -24.75 -38.06 11.42
CA THR A 5 -23.38 -37.80 11.01
C THR A 5 -23.28 -37.83 9.48
N PRO A 6 -22.91 -36.73 8.80
CA PRO A 6 -22.61 -36.78 7.38
C PRO A 6 -21.47 -37.78 7.16
N ALA A 7 -21.78 -38.84 6.41
CA ALA A 7 -20.82 -39.77 5.87
C ALA A 7 -19.91 -39.01 4.90
N GLY A 8 -18.80 -38.52 5.42
CA GLY A 8 -17.79 -37.78 4.68
C GLY A 8 -16.48 -37.83 5.43
N LYS A 9 -15.87 -39.02 5.52
CA LYS A 9 -14.42 -39.11 5.60
C LYS A 9 -13.89 -38.51 4.31
N TRP A 10 -13.74 -37.19 4.27
CA TRP A 10 -12.96 -36.53 3.24
C TRP A 10 -11.53 -36.98 3.46
N LEU A 11 -11.11 -37.94 2.64
CA LEU A 11 -9.72 -38.15 2.34
C LEU A 11 -9.21 -36.77 1.94
N ALA A 12 -8.29 -36.21 2.73
CA ALA A 12 -7.34 -35.23 2.20
C ALA A 12 -6.55 -35.97 1.12
N ASP A 13 -7.13 -36.07 -0.08
CA ASP A 13 -6.43 -36.58 -1.24
C ASP A 13 -5.25 -35.65 -1.48
N LYS A 14 -4.10 -36.25 -1.77
CA LYS A 14 -2.81 -35.59 -2.02
C LYS A 14 -2.78 -34.76 -3.31
N MET A 15 -3.90 -34.15 -3.70
CA MET A 15 -4.05 -33.35 -4.91
C MET A 15 -4.51 -31.92 -4.58
N SER A 16 -3.80 -31.24 -3.67
CA SER A 16 -3.82 -29.78 -3.66
C SER A 16 -2.98 -29.28 -4.83
N THR A 17 -3.54 -28.42 -5.68
CA THR A 17 -2.77 -27.70 -6.69
C THR A 17 -2.21 -26.44 -6.07
N GLU A 18 -0.92 -26.22 -6.23
CA GLU A 18 -0.28 -24.96 -5.87
C GLU A 18 -0.52 -23.94 -6.98
N PHE A 19 -1.17 -22.83 -6.62
CA PHE A 19 -1.35 -21.69 -7.50
C PHE A 19 -0.26 -20.68 -7.19
N ASN A 20 0.70 -20.57 -8.10
CA ASN A 20 1.58 -19.42 -8.18
C ASN A 20 1.42 -18.80 -9.58
N ARG A 21 1.86 -17.54 -9.70
CA ARG A 21 1.80 -16.74 -10.93
C ARG A 21 2.28 -17.48 -12.18
N ASN A 22 3.26 -18.38 -12.04
CA ASN A 22 3.99 -18.99 -13.15
C ASN A 22 3.50 -20.40 -13.53
N SER A 23 2.80 -21.11 -12.62
CA SER A 23 2.54 -22.54 -12.79
C SER A 23 1.07 -22.93 -12.93
N ALA A 24 0.11 -22.11 -12.51
CA ALA A 24 -1.30 -22.51 -12.56
C ALA A 24 -2.26 -21.32 -12.62
N SER A 25 -2.96 -21.19 -13.75
CA SER A 25 -4.30 -20.61 -13.81
C SER A 25 -5.22 -21.65 -14.43
N ILE A 26 -6.50 -21.63 -14.05
CA ILE A 26 -7.53 -22.45 -14.69
C ILE A 26 -8.45 -21.49 -15.41
N GLU A 27 -8.34 -21.46 -16.73
CA GLU A 27 -9.27 -20.72 -17.57
C GLU A 27 -10.33 -21.68 -18.11
N ILE A 28 -11.58 -21.38 -17.80
CA ILE A 28 -12.74 -22.10 -18.32
C ILE A 28 -13.32 -21.23 -19.43
N ALA A 29 -13.34 -21.76 -20.65
CA ALA A 29 -13.98 -21.07 -21.76
C ALA A 29 -15.43 -20.73 -21.41
N HIS A 30 -15.86 -19.53 -21.79
CA HIS A 30 -17.22 -19.10 -21.52
C HIS A 30 -18.24 -20.07 -22.13
N ASP A 31 -19.18 -20.50 -21.29
CA ASP A 31 -20.41 -21.18 -21.67
C ASP A 31 -21.60 -20.45 -21.04
N GLU A 32 -22.73 -20.40 -21.76
CA GLU A 32 -23.96 -19.74 -21.27
C GLU A 32 -24.46 -20.35 -19.95
N SER A 33 -24.20 -21.63 -19.69
CA SER A 33 -24.56 -22.30 -18.44
C SER A 33 -23.82 -21.78 -17.20
N LEU A 34 -22.73 -21.02 -17.39
CA LEU A 34 -21.97 -20.38 -16.31
C LEU A 34 -22.46 -18.96 -16.01
N ASN A 35 -23.46 -18.46 -16.73
CA ASN A 35 -24.03 -17.14 -16.44
C ASN A 35 -24.86 -17.20 -15.17
N THR A 36 -24.49 -16.35 -14.22
CA THR A 36 -25.19 -16.23 -12.93
C THR A 36 -26.49 -15.43 -13.08
N ASP A 37 -26.58 -14.55 -14.09
CA ASP A 37 -27.72 -13.68 -14.38
C ASP A 37 -28.38 -13.12 -13.11
N THR A 38 -29.68 -13.34 -12.92
CA THR A 38 -30.43 -12.99 -11.70
C THR A 38 -30.66 -14.19 -10.77
N GLY A 39 -30.06 -15.33 -11.07
CA GLY A 39 -30.23 -16.58 -10.33
C GLY A 39 -29.26 -16.69 -9.16
N ASP A 40 -29.65 -17.50 -8.16
CA ASP A 40 -28.76 -17.85 -7.07
C ASP A 40 -27.63 -18.75 -7.58
N PHE A 41 -26.42 -18.54 -7.08
CA PHE A 41 -25.28 -19.41 -7.29
C PHE A 41 -24.49 -19.59 -5.98
N SER A 42 -23.59 -20.56 -5.96
CA SER A 42 -22.72 -20.80 -4.81
C SER A 42 -21.33 -21.18 -5.27
N ILE A 43 -20.33 -20.65 -4.56
CA ILE A 43 -18.92 -21.00 -4.74
C ILE A 43 -18.48 -21.77 -3.49
N SER A 44 -17.79 -22.88 -3.68
CA SER A 44 -17.19 -23.64 -2.59
C SER A 44 -15.77 -24.04 -2.98
N LEU A 45 -14.81 -23.68 -2.13
CA LEU A 45 -13.40 -23.98 -2.31
C LEU A 45 -12.71 -24.08 -0.94
N TRP A 46 -11.54 -24.72 -0.92
CA TRP A 46 -10.61 -24.68 0.19
C TRP A 46 -9.34 -23.97 -0.26
N ALA A 47 -8.95 -22.91 0.44
CA ALA A 47 -7.72 -22.16 0.18
C ALA A 47 -6.83 -22.21 1.43
N HIS A 48 -5.53 -22.39 1.21
CA HIS A 48 -4.50 -22.27 2.23
C HIS A 48 -3.54 -21.17 1.80
N THR A 49 -3.17 -20.30 2.74
CA THR A 49 -2.18 -19.24 2.54
C THR A 49 -1.26 -19.26 3.74
N ASP A 50 0.03 -19.05 3.51
CA ASP A 50 1.00 -19.00 4.60
C ASP A 50 0.72 -17.80 5.52
N ALA A 51 1.19 -17.86 6.77
CA ALA A 51 1.02 -16.74 7.70
C ALA A 51 1.82 -15.51 7.24
N ASP A 52 3.04 -15.77 6.80
CA ASP A 52 3.99 -14.79 6.31
C ASP A 52 4.02 -14.88 4.78
N MET A 53 3.62 -13.79 4.12
CA MET A 53 3.56 -13.70 2.66
C MET A 53 4.59 -12.71 2.15
N ASP A 54 5.21 -13.02 1.02
CA ASP A 54 6.17 -12.19 0.31
C ASP A 54 5.61 -11.64 -1.03
N ASP A 55 4.34 -11.92 -1.32
CA ASP A 55 3.63 -11.51 -2.53
C ASP A 55 2.13 -11.30 -2.28
N VAL A 56 1.45 -10.69 -3.26
CA VAL A 56 -0.01 -10.45 -3.26
C VAL A 56 -0.79 -11.70 -3.72
N LEU A 57 -1.93 -11.98 -3.08
CA LEU A 57 -2.64 -13.27 -3.21
C LEU A 57 -3.68 -13.39 -4.34
N GLY A 58 -4.02 -12.30 -5.04
CA GLY A 58 -4.88 -12.32 -6.24
C GLY A 58 -6.27 -12.94 -6.09
N ASP A 59 -6.89 -13.26 -7.23
CA ASP A 59 -8.25 -13.81 -7.30
C ASP A 59 -8.28 -15.33 -7.05
N LEU A 60 -9.34 -15.79 -6.37
CA LEU A 60 -9.66 -17.20 -6.20
C LEU A 60 -10.60 -17.68 -7.31
N VAL A 61 -11.62 -16.89 -7.62
CA VAL A 61 -12.59 -17.14 -8.71
C VAL A 61 -13.04 -15.81 -9.29
N SER A 62 -12.94 -15.64 -10.60
CA SER A 62 -13.50 -14.50 -11.32
C SER A 62 -14.31 -14.96 -12.52
N LYS A 63 -15.46 -14.32 -12.72
CA LYS A 63 -16.18 -14.29 -13.98
C LYS A 63 -16.64 -12.85 -14.17
N PHE A 64 -15.78 -12.04 -14.77
CA PHE A 64 -15.98 -10.61 -14.89
C PHE A 64 -15.67 -10.14 -16.31
N ASP A 65 -16.56 -9.31 -16.86
CA ASP A 65 -16.33 -8.57 -18.09
C ASP A 65 -15.98 -7.12 -17.73
N PRO A 66 -14.71 -6.69 -17.87
CA PRO A 66 -14.29 -5.34 -17.53
C PRO A 66 -14.83 -4.27 -18.48
N SER A 67 -15.22 -4.63 -19.71
CA SER A 67 -15.79 -3.67 -20.67
C SER A 67 -17.22 -3.31 -20.31
N LEU A 68 -17.99 -4.29 -19.84
CA LEU A 68 -19.38 -4.11 -19.38
C LEU A 68 -19.46 -3.78 -17.89
N ARG A 69 -18.34 -3.91 -17.16
CA ARG A 69 -18.27 -4.02 -15.71
C ARG A 69 -19.33 -4.97 -15.13
N LYS A 70 -19.39 -6.19 -15.67
CA LYS A 70 -20.45 -7.13 -15.32
C LYS A 70 -19.86 -8.46 -14.85
N GLY A 71 -20.32 -8.95 -13.71
CA GLY A 71 -19.95 -10.26 -13.18
C GLY A 71 -19.52 -10.20 -11.71
N PHE A 72 -18.68 -11.13 -11.31
CA PHE A 72 -18.25 -11.24 -9.91
C PHE A 72 -16.77 -11.61 -9.79
N ASN A 73 -16.20 -11.24 -8.63
CA ASN A 73 -14.85 -11.62 -8.21
C ASN A 73 -14.89 -12.10 -6.76
N LEU A 74 -14.22 -13.21 -6.47
CA LEU A 74 -13.91 -13.71 -5.14
C LEU A 74 -12.39 -13.81 -5.06
N GLY A 75 -11.77 -13.09 -4.13
CA GLY A 75 -10.32 -13.02 -4.08
C GLY A 75 -9.78 -12.43 -2.79
N PHE A 76 -8.47 -12.31 -2.73
CA PHE A 76 -7.78 -11.55 -1.70
C PHE A 76 -7.41 -10.19 -2.26
N HIS A 77 -7.80 -9.14 -1.56
CA HIS A 77 -7.32 -7.80 -1.81
C HIS A 77 -6.14 -7.52 -0.87
N ASP A 78 -4.99 -7.28 -1.48
CA ASP A 78 -3.77 -6.82 -0.83
C ASP A 78 -3.40 -5.48 -1.46
N GLY A 79 -3.11 -4.49 -0.63
CA GLY A 79 -2.91 -3.11 -1.07
C GLY A 79 -1.50 -2.55 -0.82
N PRO A 80 -0.40 -3.28 -1.09
CA PRO A 80 0.93 -2.68 -1.11
C PRO A 80 1.08 -1.82 -2.37
N GLY A 81 1.96 -0.82 -2.37
CA GLY A 81 2.25 -0.04 -3.58
C GLY A 81 1.52 1.29 -3.72
N VAL A 82 0.79 1.74 -2.71
CA VAL A 82 0.32 3.13 -2.62
C VAL A 82 1.39 3.98 -1.93
N THR A 83 1.54 5.25 -2.32
CA THR A 83 2.58 6.16 -1.82
C THR A 83 2.82 6.10 -0.30
N SER A 84 1.75 6.05 0.51
CA SER A 84 1.91 6.09 1.97
C SER A 84 1.64 4.80 2.74
N THR A 85 0.76 3.92 2.28
CA THR A 85 0.08 2.96 3.16
C THR A 85 -0.05 1.60 2.51
N HIS A 86 0.14 0.53 3.28
CA HIS A 86 -0.32 -0.81 2.92
C HIS A 86 -1.80 -0.92 3.35
N SER A 87 -2.71 -0.66 2.42
CA SER A 87 -4.11 -0.33 2.72
C SER A 87 -4.97 -1.53 3.11
N ASN A 88 -4.65 -2.71 2.60
CA ASN A 88 -5.31 -3.96 2.94
C ASN A 88 -4.25 -5.04 3.05
N ASN A 89 -4.32 -5.87 4.08
CA ASN A 89 -3.46 -7.03 4.24
C ASN A 89 -4.32 -8.28 4.17
N ARG A 90 -4.23 -9.03 3.06
CA ARG A 90 -4.92 -10.32 2.84
C ARG A 90 -6.44 -10.28 3.11
N HIS A 91 -7.10 -9.20 2.69
CA HIS A 91 -8.53 -9.04 2.91
C HIS A 91 -9.31 -9.92 1.92
N LEU A 92 -9.97 -10.97 2.41
CA LEU A 92 -10.89 -11.77 1.59
C LEU A 92 -12.11 -10.91 1.22
N TYR A 93 -12.37 -10.74 -0.08
CA TYR A 93 -13.50 -9.97 -0.57
C TYR A 93 -14.32 -10.74 -1.61
N PHE A 94 -15.59 -10.35 -1.72
CA PHE A 94 -16.47 -10.79 -2.78
C PHE A 94 -17.18 -9.56 -3.36
N GLY A 95 -17.01 -9.34 -4.66
CA GLY A 95 -17.61 -8.21 -5.38
C GLY A 95 -18.50 -8.70 -6.52
N ILE A 96 -19.63 -8.03 -6.73
CA ILE A 96 -20.51 -8.18 -7.90
C ILE A 96 -20.70 -6.79 -8.50
N ASP A 97 -20.66 -6.69 -9.83
CA ASP A 97 -21.01 -5.49 -10.58
C ASP A 97 -21.95 -5.88 -11.73
N ASP A 98 -22.87 -5.00 -12.08
CA ASP A 98 -23.81 -5.15 -13.21
C ASP A 98 -23.78 -3.91 -14.13
N GLY A 99 -22.67 -3.18 -14.13
CA GLY A 99 -22.47 -1.98 -14.94
C GLY A 99 -23.26 -0.76 -14.46
N GLY A 100 -23.78 -0.82 -13.23
CA GLY A 100 -24.53 0.27 -12.63
C GLY A 100 -23.64 1.43 -12.19
N GLU A 101 -24.12 2.65 -12.36
CA GLU A 101 -23.52 3.82 -11.71
C GLU A 101 -24.09 3.97 -10.30
N GLU A 102 -23.22 3.98 -9.30
CA GLU A 102 -23.58 4.30 -7.93
C GLU A 102 -23.33 5.79 -7.66
N GLU A 103 -24.15 6.37 -6.80
CA GLU A 103 -23.95 7.75 -6.35
C GLU A 103 -22.83 7.80 -5.28
N TRP A 104 -21.99 8.82 -5.36
CA TRP A 104 -21.01 9.09 -4.33
C TRP A 104 -21.68 9.34 -2.99
N ILE A 105 -21.27 8.56 -1.98
CA ILE A 105 -21.72 8.73 -0.61
C ILE A 105 -20.71 9.59 0.14
N ASP A 106 -21.14 10.76 0.59
CA ASP A 106 -20.35 11.57 1.52
C ASP A 106 -20.20 10.82 2.85
N CYS A 107 -18.96 10.37 3.12
CA CYS A 107 -18.59 9.65 4.34
C CYS A 107 -18.08 10.57 5.46
N GLY A 108 -18.22 11.89 5.30
CA GLY A 108 -17.79 12.89 6.27
C GLY A 108 -16.28 13.13 6.29
N GLN A 109 -15.88 14.07 7.14
CA GLN A 109 -14.49 14.47 7.36
C GLN A 109 -14.00 13.87 8.69
N PRO A 110 -12.89 13.10 8.71
CA PRO A 110 -12.28 12.65 9.95
C PRO A 110 -11.71 13.83 10.75
N GLY A 111 -12.36 14.18 11.87
CA GLY A 111 -11.93 15.31 12.70
C GLY A 111 -11.91 16.64 11.96
N ASN A 112 -10.80 17.38 12.08
CA ASN A 112 -10.57 18.65 11.38
C ASN A 112 -9.63 18.49 10.17
N SER A 113 -9.43 17.25 9.70
CA SER A 113 -8.36 16.91 8.76
C SER A 113 -8.41 17.79 7.51
N VAL A 114 -7.29 18.40 7.15
CA VAL A 114 -7.12 19.06 5.84
C VAL A 114 -6.95 18.01 4.75
N LYS A 115 -6.36 16.86 5.09
CA LYS A 115 -6.13 15.73 4.19
C LYS A 115 -6.20 14.42 4.96
N VAL A 116 -6.83 13.40 4.37
CA VAL A 116 -6.64 11.99 4.74
C VAL A 116 -5.34 11.51 4.10
N SER A 117 -4.33 11.20 4.90
CA SER A 117 -2.98 10.87 4.44
C SER A 117 -2.78 9.39 4.12
N GLY A 118 -3.60 8.52 4.71
CA GLY A 118 -3.57 7.08 4.48
C GLY A 118 -4.86 6.42 4.97
N LEU A 119 -5.24 5.32 4.31
CA LEU A 119 -6.41 4.51 4.64
C LEU A 119 -5.99 3.05 4.80
N CYS A 120 -6.44 2.38 5.85
CA CYS A 120 -6.15 0.98 6.10
C CYS A 120 -7.35 0.24 6.68
N VAL A 121 -7.55 -1.02 6.28
CA VAL A 121 -8.56 -1.91 6.89
C VAL A 121 -7.92 -2.77 7.96
N TRP A 122 -8.51 -2.78 9.15
CA TRP A 122 -8.07 -3.62 10.26
C TRP A 122 -9.27 -4.16 11.05
N LYS A 123 -9.32 -5.47 11.29
CA LYS A 123 -10.41 -6.14 12.02
C LYS A 123 -11.82 -5.82 11.49
N GLY A 124 -11.94 -5.65 10.17
CA GLY A 124 -13.20 -5.36 9.48
C GLY A 124 -13.63 -3.89 9.47
N ASP A 125 -12.88 -3.00 10.12
CA ASP A 125 -13.16 -1.57 10.16
C ASP A 125 -12.17 -0.79 9.27
N LEU A 126 -12.61 0.36 8.73
CA LEU A 126 -11.79 1.30 7.96
C LEU A 126 -11.15 2.34 8.89
N TYR A 127 -9.84 2.56 8.75
CA TYR A 127 -9.06 3.53 9.52
C TYR A 127 -8.44 4.58 8.61
N ALA A 128 -8.32 5.81 9.11
CA ALA A 128 -7.75 6.94 8.41
C ALA A 128 -6.69 7.66 9.27
N GLY A 129 -5.53 7.95 8.68
CA GLY A 129 -4.55 8.90 9.24
C GLY A 129 -4.79 10.31 8.73
N SER A 130 -4.74 11.32 9.60
CA SER A 130 -5.00 12.72 9.21
C SER A 130 -3.74 13.57 9.13
N TYR A 131 -3.81 14.61 8.29
CA TYR A 131 -3.01 15.82 8.37
C TYR A 131 -3.87 16.98 8.91
N GLU A 132 -3.38 17.66 9.95
CA GLU A 132 -4.02 18.83 10.55
C GLU A 132 -3.21 20.12 10.30
N GLY A 133 -3.90 21.22 10.01
CA GLY A 133 -3.27 22.47 9.53
C GLY A 133 -2.88 23.47 10.62
N GLY A 134 -3.39 23.31 11.84
CA GLY A 134 -3.20 24.26 12.93
C GLY A 134 -1.84 24.17 13.62
N LYS A 135 -1.39 25.28 14.22
CA LYS A 135 -0.08 25.39 14.88
C LYS A 135 0.12 24.41 16.05
N SER A 136 -0.96 24.09 16.76
CA SER A 136 -0.98 23.15 17.88
C SER A 136 -1.73 21.86 17.55
N GLU A 137 -2.17 21.70 16.30
CA GLU A 137 -2.87 20.48 15.88
C GLU A 137 -1.85 19.42 15.46
N THR A 138 -2.18 18.17 15.72
CA THR A 138 -1.32 17.01 15.51
C THR A 138 -2.08 15.97 14.70
N GLY A 139 -1.39 15.09 13.98
CA GLY A 139 -2.08 14.06 13.18
C GLY A 139 -2.82 13.06 14.08
N HIS A 140 -4.02 12.66 13.68
CA HIS A 140 -4.85 11.70 14.41
C HIS A 140 -5.08 10.42 13.59
N VAL A 141 -5.50 9.36 14.28
CA VAL A 141 -6.07 8.17 13.65
C VAL A 141 -7.56 8.15 13.93
N TYR A 142 -8.35 7.89 12.90
CA TYR A 142 -9.80 7.79 12.99
C TYR A 142 -10.30 6.43 12.52
N ARG A 143 -11.37 5.94 13.14
CA ARG A 143 -12.11 4.75 12.69
C ARG A 143 -13.46 5.14 12.11
N TYR A 144 -13.80 4.60 10.95
CA TYR A 144 -15.08 4.84 10.31
C TYR A 144 -16.21 4.13 11.06
N MET A 145 -17.26 4.86 11.41
CA MET A 145 -18.41 4.33 12.17
C MET A 145 -19.68 4.20 11.32
N GLY A 146 -19.59 4.47 10.01
CA GLY A 146 -20.74 4.50 9.12
C GLY A 146 -21.37 5.89 8.96
N GLY A 147 -22.02 6.09 7.80
CA GLY A 147 -22.57 7.39 7.42
C GLY A 147 -21.46 8.44 7.32
N ARG A 148 -21.58 9.52 8.09
CA ARG A 148 -20.61 10.63 8.13
C ARG A 148 -19.76 10.66 9.41
N ASN A 149 -19.75 9.56 10.17
CA ASN A 149 -19.20 9.52 11.52
C ASN A 149 -17.83 8.83 11.56
N TRP A 150 -16.91 9.45 12.28
CA TRP A 150 -15.56 8.95 12.53
C TRP A 150 -15.26 9.03 14.02
N GLU A 151 -14.75 7.93 14.59
CA GLU A 151 -14.29 7.88 15.97
C GLU A 151 -12.80 8.26 16.02
N ASP A 152 -12.46 9.28 16.80
CA ASP A 152 -11.08 9.69 17.06
C ASP A 152 -10.37 8.72 18.00
N LEU A 153 -9.31 8.07 17.52
CA LEU A 153 -8.44 7.14 18.26
C LEU A 153 -7.17 7.82 18.80
N GLY A 154 -7.14 9.15 18.83
CA GLY A 154 -6.09 9.96 19.41
C GLY A 154 -4.94 10.24 18.45
N SER A 155 -3.99 11.03 18.95
CA SER A 155 -2.80 11.46 18.24
C SER A 155 -1.56 10.77 18.84
N PRO A 156 -0.85 9.93 18.07
CA PRO A 156 0.30 9.19 18.59
C PRO A 156 1.55 10.06 18.80
N ASP A 157 1.64 11.21 18.12
CA ASP A 157 2.85 12.05 18.09
C ASP A 157 2.53 13.54 18.02
N LYS A 158 3.54 14.40 18.16
CA LYS A 158 3.40 15.87 18.15
C LYS A 158 3.41 16.48 16.75
N CYS A 159 3.80 15.73 15.73
CA CYS A 159 3.81 16.21 14.36
C CYS A 159 2.40 16.32 13.80
N ASN A 160 2.27 17.08 12.71
CA ASN A 160 0.99 17.45 12.13
C ASN A 160 0.28 16.31 11.38
N THR A 161 0.93 15.15 11.18
CA THR A 161 0.39 14.09 10.32
C THR A 161 0.65 12.68 10.83
N VAL A 162 -0.38 11.83 10.77
CA VAL A 162 -0.23 10.37 10.68
C VAL A 162 -0.22 10.02 9.21
N VAL A 163 0.96 9.63 8.70
CA VAL A 163 1.27 9.56 7.27
C VAL A 163 0.90 8.21 6.69
N SER A 164 1.32 7.14 7.35
CA SER A 164 1.30 5.79 6.83
C SER A 164 0.64 4.85 7.82
N LEU A 165 -0.06 3.83 7.32
CA LEU A 165 -0.68 2.78 8.11
C LEU A 165 -0.30 1.41 7.53
N ALA A 166 -0.23 0.39 8.37
CA ALA A 166 -0.12 -0.99 7.94
C ALA A 166 -0.59 -1.94 9.04
N VAL A 167 -1.17 -3.08 8.65
CA VAL A 167 -1.44 -4.20 9.55
C VAL A 167 -0.32 -5.22 9.42
N CYS A 168 0.40 -5.49 10.49
CA CYS A 168 1.44 -6.53 10.55
C CYS A 168 1.05 -7.56 11.61
N GLY A 169 0.87 -8.82 11.18
CA GLY A 169 0.19 -9.83 12.00
C GLY A 169 -1.28 -9.43 12.21
N ASP A 170 -1.67 -9.22 13.46
CA ASP A 170 -3.04 -8.76 13.83
C ASP A 170 -3.02 -7.36 14.48
N GLU A 171 -1.94 -6.60 14.29
CA GLU A 171 -1.70 -5.33 14.96
C GLU A 171 -1.65 -4.17 13.96
N LEU A 172 -2.27 -3.05 14.32
CA LEU A 172 -2.26 -1.82 13.54
C LEU A 172 -1.04 -0.96 13.92
N PHE A 173 -0.20 -0.68 12.93
CA PHE A 173 0.93 0.23 13.02
C PHE A 173 0.66 1.50 12.22
N VAL A 174 1.17 2.62 12.73
CA VAL A 174 1.10 3.91 12.05
C VAL A 174 2.44 4.62 12.08
N GLY A 175 2.80 5.26 10.98
CA GLY A 175 3.98 6.08 10.84
C GLY A 175 3.64 7.57 10.84
N THR A 176 4.42 8.37 11.56
CA THR A 176 4.14 9.79 11.75
C THR A 176 5.09 10.67 10.94
N GLY A 177 4.68 11.89 10.63
CA GLY A 177 5.50 12.79 9.82
C GLY A 177 5.15 14.27 9.92
N HIS A 178 6.14 15.10 9.63
CA HIS A 178 5.95 16.52 9.35
C HIS A 178 5.57 16.71 7.87
N TYR A 179 4.29 16.86 7.60
CA TYR A 179 3.79 17.16 6.26
C TYR A 179 3.97 18.64 5.94
N ARG A 180 4.64 18.91 4.82
CA ARG A 180 4.93 20.26 4.32
C ARG A 180 3.92 20.65 3.26
N ALA A 181 2.81 21.23 3.72
CA ALA A 181 1.68 21.56 2.86
C ALA A 181 2.00 22.54 1.71
N GLN A 182 3.09 23.32 1.82
CA GLN A 182 3.61 24.16 0.74
C GLN A 182 3.93 23.38 -0.54
N GLY A 183 4.37 22.12 -0.42
CA GLY A 183 4.58 21.24 -1.56
C GLY A 183 3.30 20.91 -2.34
N SER A 184 2.13 21.18 -1.76
CA SER A 184 0.81 20.96 -2.36
C SER A 184 0.07 22.27 -2.62
N SER A 185 0.79 23.38 -2.82
CA SER A 185 0.22 24.72 -3.05
C SER A 185 -0.69 25.21 -1.92
N LEU A 186 -0.51 24.71 -0.70
CA LEU A 186 -1.15 25.23 0.51
C LEU A 186 -0.19 26.11 1.30
N GLU A 187 -0.71 26.83 2.30
CA GLU A 187 0.15 27.58 3.22
C GLU A 187 1.12 26.63 3.96
N PRO A 188 2.37 27.05 4.23
CA PRO A 188 3.30 26.27 5.03
C PRO A 188 2.70 25.90 6.40
N SER A 189 2.88 24.65 6.83
CA SER A 189 2.33 24.22 8.12
C SER A 189 2.97 25.01 9.27
N PRO A 190 2.18 25.60 10.16
CA PRO A 190 2.71 26.30 11.34
C PRO A 190 3.19 25.32 12.43
N ASN A 191 2.79 24.04 12.38
CA ASN A 191 3.36 22.99 13.22
C ASN A 191 4.57 22.35 12.52
N VAL A 192 5.76 22.57 13.08
CA VAL A 192 7.05 22.10 12.55
C VAL A 192 7.64 20.95 13.36
N ALA A 193 6.86 20.32 14.25
CA ALA A 193 7.35 19.19 15.03
C ALA A 193 7.70 18.01 14.11
N PRO A 194 8.91 17.42 14.24
CA PRO A 194 9.33 16.30 13.39
C PRO A 194 8.54 15.05 13.75
N GLY A 195 8.23 14.23 12.73
CA GLY A 195 7.74 12.87 12.93
C GLY A 195 8.88 11.86 12.83
N GLY A 196 8.72 10.84 11.98
CA GLY A 196 9.71 9.79 11.75
C GLY A 196 9.62 8.62 12.73
N LYS A 197 8.56 8.59 13.55
CA LYS A 197 8.28 7.54 14.51
C LYS A 197 7.20 6.59 14.00
N VAL A 198 7.27 5.36 14.48
CA VAL A 198 6.22 4.35 14.28
C VAL A 198 5.56 4.05 15.62
N PHE A 199 4.26 3.84 15.61
CA PHE A 199 3.48 3.50 16.79
C PHE A 199 2.55 2.33 16.52
N ARG A 200 2.31 1.53 17.55
CA ARG A 200 1.34 0.42 17.54
C ARG A 200 0.11 0.79 18.35
N TYR A 201 -1.08 0.53 17.82
CA TYR A 201 -2.32 0.77 18.56
C TYR A 201 -2.52 -0.28 19.66
N THR A 202 -2.74 0.16 20.90
CA THR A 202 -2.99 -0.73 22.05
C THR A 202 -4.41 -0.62 22.61
N GLY A 203 -5.29 0.11 21.92
CA GLY A 203 -6.68 0.33 22.35
C GLY A 203 -6.87 1.58 23.20
N ASN A 204 -8.13 2.01 23.36
CA ASN A 204 -8.52 3.17 24.18
C ASN A 204 -7.71 4.44 23.88
N LYS A 205 -7.53 4.75 22.60
CA LYS A 205 -6.75 5.91 22.13
C LYS A 205 -5.28 5.92 22.58
N THR A 206 -4.74 4.75 22.94
CA THR A 206 -3.37 4.58 23.43
C THR A 206 -2.51 3.95 22.35
N TRP A 207 -1.28 4.44 22.26
CA TRP A 207 -0.29 4.09 21.26
C TRP A 207 1.04 3.79 21.93
N GLU A 208 1.66 2.69 21.53
CA GLU A 208 3.00 2.30 21.99
C GLU A 208 4.06 2.79 21.02
N ASP A 209 5.07 3.49 21.52
CA ASP A 209 6.21 3.98 20.74
C ASP A 209 7.05 2.78 20.25
N CYS A 210 7.05 2.56 18.94
CA CYS A 210 7.81 1.50 18.27
C CYS A 210 9.17 1.99 17.74
N GLY A 211 9.63 3.15 18.20
CA GLY A 211 10.90 3.74 17.84
C GLY A 211 10.83 4.74 16.70
N LYS A 212 11.92 5.49 16.56
CA LYS A 212 12.16 6.47 15.50
C LYS A 212 13.14 5.88 14.49
N ILE A 213 12.86 6.05 13.20
CA ILE A 213 13.80 5.72 12.14
C ILE A 213 15.03 6.63 12.28
N SER A 214 16.23 6.05 12.18
CA SER A 214 17.50 6.77 12.28
C SER A 214 18.35 6.48 11.06
N THR A 215 19.03 7.51 10.55
CA THR A 215 20.04 7.34 9.51
C THR A 215 21.37 6.83 10.06
N ASP A 216 21.60 6.87 11.39
CA ASP A 216 22.88 6.63 12.09
C ASP A 216 24.10 7.21 11.34
N ASP A 217 24.05 8.49 11.00
CA ASP A 217 25.13 9.22 10.32
C ASP A 217 25.55 8.64 8.96
N ARG A 218 24.74 7.76 8.34
CA ARG A 218 25.05 7.13 7.04
C ARG A 218 25.15 8.12 5.88
N TYR A 219 24.54 9.30 6.01
CA TYR A 219 24.42 10.26 4.92
C TYR A 219 25.03 11.62 5.26
N THR A 220 25.45 12.29 4.19
CA THR A 220 25.98 13.66 4.17
C THR A 220 25.06 14.56 3.36
N ASP A 221 25.26 15.88 3.42
CA ASP A 221 24.51 16.82 2.58
C ASP A 221 24.72 16.61 1.07
N ALA A 222 25.77 15.88 0.68
CA ALA A 222 26.01 15.55 -0.73
C ALA A 222 25.04 14.47 -1.25
N ASP A 223 24.40 13.70 -0.37
CA ASP A 223 23.42 12.68 -0.73
C ASP A 223 22.04 13.27 -1.04
N TYR A 224 21.85 14.56 -0.78
CA TYR A 224 20.57 15.26 -0.92
C TYR A 224 20.69 16.47 -1.83
N ASN A 225 19.72 16.61 -2.74
CA ASN A 225 19.63 17.77 -3.62
C ASN A 225 19.27 19.05 -2.83
N ASP A 226 19.49 20.21 -3.45
CA ASP A 226 19.28 21.51 -2.80
C ASP A 226 17.82 21.76 -2.41
N TRP A 227 16.87 21.15 -3.13
CA TRP A 227 15.46 21.26 -2.79
C TRP A 227 15.14 20.56 -1.46
N VAL A 228 15.60 19.33 -1.26
CA VAL A 228 15.42 18.60 0.01
C VAL A 228 16.07 19.36 1.17
N LYS A 229 17.30 19.86 0.98
CA LYS A 229 18.03 20.63 2.01
C LYS A 229 17.34 21.94 2.38
N GLY A 230 16.53 22.49 1.47
CA GLY A 230 15.75 23.70 1.70
C GLY A 230 14.42 23.49 2.42
N LEU A 231 14.02 22.24 2.68
CA LEU A 231 12.73 21.93 3.31
C LEU A 231 12.66 22.44 4.76
N GLN A 232 11.53 23.05 5.11
CA GLN A 232 11.29 23.64 6.44
C GLN A 232 11.52 22.61 7.56
N GLY A 233 12.46 22.88 8.46
CA GLY A 233 12.75 22.01 9.61
C GLY A 233 13.40 20.67 9.26
N TRP A 234 13.84 20.48 8.01
CA TRP A 234 14.55 19.27 7.60
C TRP A 234 16.02 19.34 8.01
N SER A 235 16.58 18.19 8.38
CA SER A 235 18.03 17.97 8.50
C SER A 235 18.35 16.53 8.12
N LYS A 236 19.58 16.26 7.68
CA LYS A 236 20.02 14.90 7.33
C LYS A 236 20.04 13.93 8.53
N ASP A 237 20.13 14.49 9.75
CA ASP A 237 20.33 13.73 11.00
C ASP A 237 19.01 13.39 11.71
N ASP A 238 17.93 14.11 11.41
CA ASP A 238 16.62 13.91 12.04
C ASP A 238 15.58 13.49 11.00
N VAL A 239 15.34 12.18 10.89
CA VAL A 239 14.28 11.64 10.03
C VAL A 239 12.94 12.15 10.54
N ASP A 240 12.18 12.82 9.69
CA ASP A 240 10.99 13.57 10.09
C ASP A 240 9.69 13.00 9.52
N THR A 241 9.78 11.90 8.78
CA THR A 241 8.65 11.21 8.14
C THR A 241 8.85 9.71 8.15
N VAL A 242 7.77 8.97 8.43
CA VAL A 242 7.60 7.58 7.98
C VAL A 242 6.66 7.62 6.79
N GLY A 243 7.24 7.82 5.62
CA GLY A 243 6.52 8.06 4.38
C GLY A 243 5.65 6.88 3.96
N ASN A 244 6.19 5.67 4.06
CA ASN A 244 5.52 4.44 3.70
C ASN A 244 5.75 3.34 4.73
N LEU A 245 4.70 2.60 5.08
CA LEU A 245 4.77 1.33 5.80
C LEU A 245 4.31 0.19 4.88
N THR A 246 5.10 -0.87 4.77
CA THR A 246 4.78 -2.07 3.98
C THR A 246 5.14 -3.32 4.76
N VAL A 247 4.26 -4.31 4.77
CA VAL A 247 4.55 -5.64 5.30
C VAL A 247 5.08 -6.55 4.20
N PHE A 248 6.17 -7.26 4.47
CA PHE A 248 6.81 -8.21 3.56
C PHE A 248 7.39 -9.37 4.37
N ASP A 249 7.09 -10.62 4.01
CA ASP A 249 7.58 -11.81 4.72
C ASP A 249 7.30 -11.74 6.24
N GLY A 250 6.06 -11.36 6.57
CA GLY A 250 5.58 -11.23 7.96
C GLY A 250 6.21 -10.08 8.77
N LYS A 251 7.05 -9.23 8.15
CA LYS A 251 7.80 -8.18 8.83
C LYS A 251 7.39 -6.80 8.33
N LEU A 252 7.39 -5.84 9.25
CA LEU A 252 7.07 -4.45 8.96
C LEU A 252 8.32 -3.70 8.46
N TYR A 253 8.22 -3.08 7.29
CA TYR A 253 9.23 -2.22 6.70
C TYR A 253 8.71 -0.79 6.64
N ALA A 254 9.64 0.15 6.80
CA ALA A 254 9.39 1.57 6.78
C ALA A 254 10.36 2.30 5.86
N MET A 255 9.85 3.34 5.19
CA MET A 255 10.62 4.19 4.29
C MET A 255 10.26 5.67 4.52
N PRO A 256 11.24 6.57 4.72
CA PRO A 256 11.03 8.01 4.83
C PRO A 256 10.94 8.68 3.45
N TYR A 257 10.19 9.79 3.32
CA TYR A 257 10.06 10.50 2.03
C TYR A 257 11.28 11.36 1.69
N TYR A 258 11.87 12.01 2.69
CA TYR A 258 12.91 13.03 2.52
C TYR A 258 14.29 12.57 3.02
N HIS A 259 14.41 11.31 3.40
CA HIS A 259 15.65 10.64 3.77
C HIS A 259 15.81 9.38 2.92
N ARG A 260 17.01 8.81 2.90
CA ARG A 260 17.28 7.56 2.16
C ARG A 260 17.24 6.34 3.07
N GLY A 261 17.00 5.19 2.45
CA GLY A 261 17.03 3.88 3.10
C GLY A 261 15.67 3.28 3.39
N VAL A 262 15.68 1.97 3.57
CA VAL A 262 14.53 1.18 4.04
C VAL A 262 14.90 0.55 5.37
N TYR A 263 13.95 0.45 6.30
CA TYR A 263 14.21 0.02 7.68
C TYR A 263 13.19 -1.04 8.07
N ARG A 264 13.63 -2.14 8.68
CA ARG A 264 12.74 -3.20 9.18
C ARG A 264 12.59 -3.11 10.69
N TYR A 265 11.36 -3.27 11.16
CA TYR A 265 11.05 -3.34 12.58
C TYR A 265 11.48 -4.68 13.17
N ASP A 266 12.33 -4.66 14.20
CA ASP A 266 12.80 -5.85 14.91
C ASP A 266 12.25 -5.93 16.35
N GLY A 267 11.28 -5.07 16.70
CA GLY A 267 10.59 -5.08 17.99
C GLY A 267 11.05 -4.00 18.98
N GLY A 268 10.17 -3.68 19.92
CA GLY A 268 10.38 -2.61 20.90
C GLY A 268 10.55 -1.27 20.19
N THR A 269 11.72 -0.66 20.28
CA THR A 269 12.06 0.58 19.58
C THR A 269 13.16 0.40 18.53
N THR A 270 13.37 -0.83 18.05
CA THR A 270 14.52 -1.21 17.23
C THR A 270 14.16 -1.29 15.75
N TRP A 271 14.97 -0.62 14.93
CA TRP A 271 14.87 -0.64 13.47
C TRP A 271 16.21 -1.04 12.87
N THR A 272 16.20 -2.06 12.02
CA THR A 272 17.38 -2.50 11.27
C THR A 272 17.39 -1.85 9.90
N PHE A 273 18.51 -1.23 9.53
CA PHE A 273 18.72 -0.71 8.19
C PHE A 273 18.77 -1.85 7.18
N CYS A 274 17.90 -1.78 6.16
CA CYS A 274 17.76 -2.76 5.09
C CYS A 274 18.35 -2.24 3.78
N GLY A 275 19.32 -1.34 3.86
CA GLY A 275 20.01 -0.81 2.69
C GLY A 275 19.29 0.37 2.05
N ASP A 276 19.92 0.82 0.96
CA ASP A 276 19.54 1.99 0.20
C ASP A 276 19.81 1.70 -1.29
N PRO A 277 18.81 1.86 -2.17
CA PRO A 277 18.96 1.59 -3.60
C PRO A 277 19.77 2.63 -4.38
N GLY A 278 20.25 3.70 -3.73
CA GLY A 278 21.00 4.76 -4.39
C GLY A 278 20.22 6.08 -4.52
N CYS A 279 18.96 6.11 -4.11
CA CYS A 279 18.05 7.23 -4.29
C CYS A 279 17.01 7.31 -3.16
N ARG A 280 16.26 8.42 -3.09
CA ARG A 280 15.04 8.46 -2.26
C ARG A 280 13.96 7.60 -2.89
N LEU A 281 13.04 7.10 -2.06
CA LEU A 281 11.89 6.33 -2.52
C LEU A 281 10.59 7.11 -2.29
N MET A 282 9.56 6.83 -3.09
CA MET A 282 8.19 7.38 -2.91
C MET A 282 7.16 6.35 -2.48
N ALA A 283 7.36 5.07 -2.81
CA ALA A 283 6.47 3.99 -2.40
C ALA A 283 7.26 2.69 -2.27
N MET A 284 6.69 1.76 -1.51
CA MET A 284 7.10 0.36 -1.53
C MET A 284 5.93 -0.51 -1.98
N GLY A 285 6.23 -1.57 -2.72
CA GLY A 285 5.24 -2.52 -3.23
C GLY A 285 5.76 -3.95 -3.16
N LEU A 286 4.88 -4.91 -3.43
CA LEU A 286 5.22 -6.32 -3.48
C LEU A 286 4.94 -6.85 -4.88
N PHE A 287 5.83 -7.72 -5.38
CA PHE A 287 5.55 -8.51 -6.56
C PHE A 287 6.51 -9.68 -6.70
N ASP A 288 5.99 -10.87 -7.00
CA ASP A 288 6.78 -12.06 -7.37
C ASP A 288 7.79 -12.46 -6.28
N GLY A 289 7.35 -12.41 -5.02
CA GLY A 289 8.17 -12.73 -3.84
C GLY A 289 9.19 -11.65 -3.45
N HIS A 290 9.04 -10.42 -3.96
CA HIS A 290 9.98 -9.34 -3.72
C HIS A 290 9.34 -8.07 -3.18
N LEU A 291 10.01 -7.47 -2.19
CA LEU A 291 9.83 -6.07 -1.83
C LEU A 291 10.47 -5.16 -2.90
N LEU A 292 9.68 -4.21 -3.39
CA LEU A 292 10.06 -3.24 -4.41
C LEU A 292 10.08 -1.83 -3.85
N GLY A 293 11.00 -1.00 -4.35
CA GLY A 293 11.09 0.43 -4.07
C GLY A 293 10.85 1.26 -5.33
N ALA A 294 9.99 2.27 -5.21
CA ALA A 294 9.70 3.23 -6.27
C ALA A 294 10.66 4.43 -6.17
N GLY A 295 11.59 4.56 -7.10
CA GLY A 295 12.66 5.55 -7.06
C GLY A 295 12.22 6.99 -7.34
N ASN A 296 12.84 7.93 -6.63
CA ASN A 296 12.62 9.37 -6.71
C ASN A 296 13.94 10.11 -6.94
N GLU A 297 14.49 9.94 -8.15
CA GLU A 297 15.79 10.49 -8.51
C GLU A 297 15.69 11.77 -9.37
N GLY A 298 14.53 12.01 -9.99
CA GLY A 298 14.34 13.12 -10.93
C GLY A 298 15.16 12.94 -12.22
N ASN A 299 15.20 13.99 -13.06
CA ASN A 299 16.04 14.07 -14.27
C ASN A 299 15.87 12.89 -15.24
N HIS A 300 14.66 12.37 -15.39
CA HIS A 300 14.31 11.23 -16.22
C HIS A 300 15.03 9.91 -15.82
N GLN A 301 15.29 9.73 -14.51
CA GLN A 301 15.94 8.54 -13.94
C GLN A 301 15.14 7.84 -12.83
N GLY A 302 13.84 8.10 -12.71
CA GLY A 302 12.94 7.33 -11.86
C GLY A 302 12.96 5.86 -12.27
N GLY A 303 13.27 4.98 -11.32
CA GLY A 303 13.43 3.56 -11.57
C GLY A 303 12.81 2.72 -10.47
N VAL A 304 12.69 1.42 -10.75
CA VAL A 304 12.20 0.44 -9.79
C VAL A 304 13.39 -0.33 -9.25
N TYR A 305 13.39 -0.58 -7.94
CA TYR A 305 14.47 -1.27 -7.25
C TYR A 305 13.94 -2.47 -6.49
N ARG A 306 14.66 -3.58 -6.53
CA ARG A 306 14.29 -4.83 -5.88
C ARG A 306 15.17 -5.09 -4.67
N TYR A 307 14.55 -5.44 -3.55
CA TYR A 307 15.27 -5.84 -2.36
C TYR A 307 15.86 -7.24 -2.51
N GLU A 308 17.16 -7.38 -2.25
CA GLU A 308 17.93 -8.64 -2.39
C GLU A 308 18.32 -9.23 -1.03
N GLY A 309 17.75 -8.70 0.07
CA GLY A 309 18.06 -9.11 1.43
C GLY A 309 19.29 -8.43 2.03
N GLY A 310 19.28 -8.32 3.37
CA GLY A 310 20.29 -7.58 4.12
C GLY A 310 20.20 -6.10 3.80
N GLU A 311 21.27 -5.53 3.23
CA GLU A 311 21.34 -4.13 2.80
C GLU A 311 21.41 -3.97 1.27
N ARG A 312 21.14 -5.05 0.52
CA ARG A 312 21.35 -5.06 -0.94
C ARG A 312 20.07 -4.79 -1.70
N TRP A 313 20.22 -3.99 -2.76
CA TRP A 313 19.19 -3.68 -3.72
C TRP A 313 19.74 -3.84 -5.14
N SER A 314 18.88 -4.23 -6.07
CA SER A 314 19.19 -4.26 -7.51
C SER A 314 18.23 -3.35 -8.28
N CYS A 315 18.71 -2.79 -9.39
CA CYS A 315 17.86 -2.03 -10.32
C CYS A 315 17.00 -3.01 -11.13
N ALA A 316 15.68 -2.87 -11.02
CA ALA A 316 14.68 -3.59 -11.79
C ALA A 316 14.18 -2.80 -13.01
N GLY A 317 14.99 -1.82 -13.46
CA GLY A 317 14.75 -1.03 -14.67
C GLY A 317 14.41 0.43 -14.38
N ARG A 318 14.76 1.28 -15.33
CA ARG A 318 14.44 2.71 -15.36
C ARG A 318 13.56 2.97 -16.57
N GLN A 319 12.42 3.61 -16.34
CA GLN A 319 11.48 3.93 -17.42
C GLN A 319 11.95 5.20 -18.12
N GLU A 320 11.96 5.22 -19.46
CA GLU A 320 12.41 6.37 -20.23
C GLU A 320 11.50 7.59 -19.96
N GLY A 321 12.10 8.76 -19.72
CA GLY A 321 11.37 10.01 -19.49
C GLY A 321 10.73 10.13 -18.10
N VAL A 322 10.87 9.11 -17.24
CA VAL A 322 10.27 9.09 -15.90
C VAL A 322 11.23 9.65 -14.88
N ASP A 323 10.76 10.60 -14.08
CA ASP A 323 11.53 11.23 -13.01
C ASP A 323 11.25 10.56 -11.66
N GLN A 324 10.01 10.14 -11.45
CA GLN A 324 9.54 9.53 -10.22
C GLN A 324 8.60 8.38 -10.52
N VAL A 325 8.84 7.29 -9.81
CA VAL A 325 7.91 6.17 -9.71
C VAL A 325 7.12 6.37 -8.43
N TYR A 326 5.79 6.27 -8.49
CA TYR A 326 4.92 6.61 -7.36
C TYR A 326 4.08 5.46 -6.83
N SER A 327 3.69 4.51 -7.67
CA SER A 327 2.75 3.47 -7.27
C SER A 327 3.01 2.14 -7.96
N PHE A 328 2.54 1.06 -7.35
CA PHE A 328 2.57 -0.29 -7.88
C PHE A 328 1.19 -0.93 -7.82
N ALA A 329 0.85 -1.73 -8.82
CA ALA A 329 -0.32 -2.61 -8.78
C ALA A 329 -0.03 -3.90 -9.55
N ALA A 330 -0.36 -5.04 -8.94
CA ALA A 330 -0.39 -6.32 -9.64
C ALA A 330 -1.77 -6.50 -10.29
N TYR A 331 -1.80 -6.67 -11.61
CA TYR A 331 -3.03 -6.84 -12.37
C TYR A 331 -2.79 -7.87 -13.47
N GLU A 332 -3.68 -8.88 -13.58
CA GLU A 332 -3.56 -9.99 -14.54
C GLU A 332 -2.18 -10.68 -14.54
N GLY A 333 -1.61 -10.88 -13.34
CA GLY A 333 -0.28 -11.49 -13.18
C GLY A 333 0.87 -10.62 -13.70
N LYS A 334 0.66 -9.31 -13.86
CA LYS A 334 1.67 -8.35 -14.30
C LYS A 334 1.75 -7.17 -13.34
N LEU A 335 2.98 -6.73 -13.08
CA LEU A 335 3.23 -5.54 -12.28
C LEU A 335 3.07 -4.31 -13.16
N HIS A 336 2.32 -3.34 -12.68
CA HIS A 336 2.17 -2.02 -13.27
C HIS A 336 2.74 -0.98 -12.31
N THR A 337 3.23 0.12 -12.86
CA THR A 337 3.71 1.25 -12.08
C THR A 337 3.25 2.58 -12.62
N GLY A 338 2.82 3.47 -11.72
CA GLY A 338 2.40 4.83 -12.01
C GLY A 338 3.54 5.83 -11.82
N THR A 339 3.62 6.83 -12.71
CA THR A 339 4.81 7.67 -12.86
C THR A 339 4.53 9.17 -12.98
N TRP A 340 5.59 9.98 -12.92
CA TRP A 340 5.65 11.43 -13.22
C TRP A 340 6.85 11.70 -14.14
N PRO A 341 6.79 12.67 -15.10
CA PRO A 341 5.86 13.80 -15.17
C PRO A 341 4.63 13.68 -16.06
N GLU A 342 4.47 12.56 -16.77
CA GLU A 342 3.46 12.44 -17.82
C GLU A 342 2.27 11.56 -17.42
N ALA A 343 2.07 11.27 -16.13
CA ALA A 343 1.05 10.33 -15.65
C ALA A 343 0.98 9.02 -16.45
N LYS A 344 2.14 8.47 -16.83
CA LYS A 344 2.22 7.23 -17.60
C LYS A 344 2.15 6.01 -16.68
N VAL A 345 1.52 4.96 -17.20
CA VAL A 345 1.55 3.63 -16.60
C VAL A 345 2.53 2.77 -17.38
N PHE A 346 3.41 2.08 -16.67
CA PHE A 346 4.32 1.10 -17.27
C PHE A 346 4.06 -0.30 -16.74
N ARG A 347 4.09 -1.31 -17.60
CA ARG A 347 4.00 -2.72 -17.23
C ARG A 347 5.37 -3.37 -17.24
N TRP A 348 5.68 -4.16 -16.22
CA TRP A 348 6.93 -4.91 -16.13
C TRP A 348 6.87 -6.16 -17.01
N ASP A 349 7.81 -6.28 -17.95
CA ASP A 349 7.92 -7.44 -18.84
C ASP A 349 9.11 -8.35 -18.46
N GLY A 350 9.71 -8.10 -17.29
CA GLY A 350 10.76 -8.92 -16.69
C GLY A 350 12.13 -8.24 -16.67
N GLU A 351 12.97 -8.67 -15.72
CA GLU A 351 14.30 -8.10 -15.46
C GLU A 351 14.27 -6.57 -15.31
N GLN A 352 14.74 -5.84 -16.31
CA GLN A 352 14.82 -4.38 -16.33
C GLN A 352 13.94 -3.75 -17.42
N GLN A 353 13.03 -4.52 -18.04
CA GLN A 353 12.22 -4.10 -19.18
C GLN A 353 10.81 -3.68 -18.75
N TRP A 354 10.38 -2.53 -19.25
CA TRP A 354 9.09 -1.92 -18.96
C TRP A 354 8.43 -1.44 -20.25
N THR A 355 7.17 -1.78 -20.45
CA THR A 355 6.36 -1.33 -21.59
C THR A 355 5.49 -0.16 -21.17
N ASP A 356 5.57 0.95 -21.90
CA ASP A 356 4.66 2.10 -21.78
C ASP A 356 3.24 1.67 -22.17
N CYS A 357 2.29 1.76 -21.24
CA CYS A 357 0.88 1.44 -21.44
C CYS A 357 0.02 2.68 -21.73
N GLY A 358 0.63 3.87 -21.80
CA GLY A 358 -0.01 5.13 -22.10
C GLY A 358 -0.13 6.06 -20.90
N GLN A 359 -0.50 7.31 -21.21
CA GLN A 359 -0.78 8.38 -20.27
C GLN A 359 -2.25 8.38 -19.84
N LEU A 360 -2.49 8.63 -18.55
CA LEU A 360 -3.83 8.78 -18.01
C LEU A 360 -4.34 10.23 -18.19
N GLY A 361 -5.09 10.46 -19.27
CA GLY A 361 -5.74 11.74 -19.51
C GLY A 361 -4.75 12.90 -19.67
N ALA A 362 -4.99 13.98 -18.92
CA ALA A 362 -4.14 15.17 -18.90
C ALA A 362 -3.42 15.37 -17.55
N GLU A 363 -3.41 14.32 -16.71
CA GLU A 363 -2.75 14.34 -15.40
C GLU A 363 -1.23 14.32 -15.54
N LEU A 364 -0.54 14.64 -14.44
CA LEU A 364 0.92 14.62 -14.36
C LEU A 364 1.47 13.46 -13.52
N GLU A 365 0.68 12.96 -12.57
CA GLU A 365 1.11 11.97 -11.57
C GLU A 365 0.10 10.83 -11.43
N VAL A 366 0.58 9.60 -11.36
CA VAL A 366 -0.22 8.43 -10.96
C VAL A 366 0.24 7.98 -9.56
N MET A 367 -0.27 8.64 -8.52
CA MET A 367 0.17 8.46 -7.13
C MET A 367 -0.38 7.19 -6.45
N ALA A 368 -1.41 6.60 -7.04
CA ALA A 368 -2.03 5.37 -6.59
C ALA A 368 -2.66 4.68 -7.80
N MET A 369 -2.72 3.35 -7.73
CA MET A 369 -3.54 2.53 -8.59
C MET A 369 -4.22 1.48 -7.70
N ALA A 370 -5.38 0.99 -8.11
CA ALA A 370 -6.08 -0.04 -7.37
C ALA A 370 -6.73 -1.04 -8.32
N VAL A 371 -6.63 -2.32 -8.00
CA VAL A 371 -7.47 -3.34 -8.63
C VAL A 371 -8.76 -3.44 -7.85
N TYR A 372 -9.88 -3.10 -8.50
CA TYR A 372 -11.21 -3.17 -7.92
C TYR A 372 -12.15 -3.85 -8.91
N ASN A 373 -12.94 -4.81 -8.42
CA ASN A 373 -13.87 -5.58 -9.24
C ASN A 373 -13.27 -6.10 -10.55
N GLY A 374 -12.01 -6.54 -10.57
CA GLY A 374 -11.41 -7.11 -11.79
C GLY A 374 -10.96 -6.09 -12.84
N SER A 375 -10.97 -4.79 -12.51
CA SER A 375 -10.39 -3.72 -13.33
C SER A 375 -9.28 -3.00 -12.56
N LEU A 376 -8.27 -2.52 -13.29
CA LEU A 376 -7.23 -1.63 -12.76
C LEU A 376 -7.66 -0.17 -12.95
N TYR A 377 -7.65 0.60 -11.86
CA TYR A 377 -7.99 2.01 -11.80
C TYR A 377 -6.80 2.89 -11.44
#